data_AF-X1IVP0-F1
#
_entry.id   AF-X1IVP0-F1
#
_cell.length_a   1.000
_cell.length_b   1.000
_cell.length_c   1.000
_cell.angle_alpha   90.00
_cell.angle_beta   90.00
_cell.angle_gamma   90.00
#
_symmetry.space_group_name_H-M   'P 1'
#
loop_
_entity.id
_entity.type
_entity.pdbx_description
1 polymer ?
#
loop_
_entity_poly.entity_id
_entity_poly.type
_entity_poly.pdbx_seq_one_letter_code
_entity_poly.pdbx_strand_id
1 'polypeptide(L)'
;MPITFPHFGSLTYVFEVVVRELGRKDILFPKKPSKRTSELGSRHSPEFVCTPFKMTLGTFIEMLDEGATELGMGGGNAYCRFGYYWPVQKLILEDLGYDNFRYIMLDFLHPLRIWKVLK
;
A
#
# COMPACT_ATOMS: atom_id res chain seq x y z
N MET A 1 -8.64 -12.50 -4.26
CA MET A 1 -7.32 -12.26 -3.67
C MET A 1 -7.40 -10.96 -2.87
N PRO A 2 -7.36 -11.02 -1.51
CA PRO A 2 -7.58 -9.84 -0.69
C PRO A 2 -6.62 -8.70 -1.04
N ILE A 3 -7.16 -7.56 -1.50
CA ILE A 3 -6.42 -6.35 -1.83
C ILE A 3 -6.47 -5.37 -0.65
N THR A 4 -5.33 -4.74 -0.36
CA THR A 4 -5.24 -3.65 0.62
C THR A 4 -4.52 -2.45 0.02
N PHE A 5 -4.56 -1.32 0.72
CA PHE A 5 -3.85 -0.09 0.40
C PHE A 5 -3.49 0.62 1.71
N PRO A 6 -2.51 1.53 1.74
CA PRO A 6 -2.15 2.20 2.97
C PRO A 6 -3.24 3.13 3.47
N HIS A 7 -3.23 3.39 4.77
CA HIS A 7 -4.16 4.34 5.37
C HIS A 7 -3.72 5.79 5.11
N PHE A 8 -4.40 6.48 4.21
CA PHE A 8 -4.16 7.87 3.81
C PHE A 8 -5.01 8.90 4.57
N GLY A 9 -5.32 8.62 5.84
CA GLY A 9 -6.19 9.51 6.63
C GLY A 9 -7.63 9.45 6.12
N SER A 10 -8.27 10.61 5.94
CA SER A 10 -9.64 10.70 5.41
C SER A 10 -9.78 10.19 3.98
N LEU A 11 -8.70 10.21 3.20
CA LEU A 11 -8.70 9.72 1.81
C LEU A 11 -8.96 8.21 1.73
N THR A 12 -8.64 7.46 2.79
CA THR A 12 -8.94 6.02 2.89
C THR A 12 -10.42 5.73 2.67
N TYR A 13 -11.32 6.58 3.20
CA TYR A 13 -12.76 6.43 3.03
C TYR A 13 -13.20 6.64 1.58
N VAL A 14 -12.55 7.55 0.86
CA VAL A 14 -12.83 7.77 -0.57
C VAL A 14 -12.42 6.54 -1.38
N PHE A 15 -11.23 5.99 -1.11
CA PHE A 15 -10.79 4.76 -1.78
C PHE A 15 -11.71 3.58 -1.47
N GLU A 16 -12.18 3.46 -0.23
CA GLU A 16 -13.16 2.43 0.16
C GLU A 16 -14.43 2.50 -0.68
N VAL A 17 -15.01 3.68 -0.85
CA VAL A 17 -16.21 3.86 -1.67
C VAL A 17 -15.90 3.53 -3.13
N VAL A 18 -14.83 4.09 -3.70
CA VAL A 18 -14.49 3.88 -5.12
C VAL A 18 -14.26 2.41 -5.43
N VAL A 19 -13.48 1.69 -4.62
CA VAL A 19 -13.14 0.29 -4.89
C VAL A 19 -14.38 -0.61 -4.76
N ARG A 20 -15.31 -0.30 -3.84
CA ARG A 20 -16.61 -0.98 -3.73
C ARG A 20 -17.51 -0.73 -4.93
N GLU A 21 -17.65 0.52 -5.37
CA GLU A 21 -18.45 0.89 -6.55
C GLU A 21 -17.90 0.26 -7.84
N LEU A 22 -16.59 0.03 -7.91
CA LEU A 22 -15.95 -0.69 -9.01
C LEU A 22 -16.18 -2.21 -8.98
N GLY A 23 -16.90 -2.73 -7.98
CA GLY A 23 -17.31 -4.13 -7.90
C GLY A 23 -16.29 -5.07 -7.25
N ARG A 24 -15.19 -4.54 -6.70
CA ARG A 24 -14.20 -5.34 -5.97
C ARG A 24 -14.71 -5.66 -4.56
N LYS A 25 -14.80 -6.94 -4.22
CA LYS A 25 -15.44 -7.42 -2.96
C LYS A 25 -14.45 -7.90 -1.90
N ASP A 26 -13.25 -8.28 -2.33
CA ASP A 26 -12.17 -8.85 -1.54
C ASP A 26 -11.19 -7.76 -1.11
N ILE A 27 -11.67 -6.75 -0.39
CA ILE A 27 -10.84 -5.65 0.12
C ILE A 27 -10.58 -5.87 1.62
N LEU A 28 -9.31 -5.87 2.00
CA LEU A 28 -8.88 -5.82 3.39
C LEU A 28 -8.50 -4.37 3.73
N PHE A 29 -9.40 -3.67 4.43
CA PHE A 29 -9.19 -2.26 4.76
C PHE A 29 -8.04 -2.08 5.75
N PRO A 30 -7.14 -1.11 5.51
CA PRO A 30 -6.05 -0.86 6.42
C PRO A 30 -6.56 -0.42 7.78
N LYS A 31 -5.96 -0.95 8.84
CA LYS A 31 -6.19 -0.45 10.20
C LYS A 31 -5.73 1.01 10.30
N LYS A 32 -6.36 1.76 11.20
CA LYS A 32 -5.88 3.09 11.57
C LYS A 32 -4.44 2.95 12.10
N PRO A 33 -3.46 3.70 11.56
CA PRO A 33 -2.08 3.55 11.95
C PRO A 33 -1.90 3.76 13.45
N SER A 34 -1.17 2.84 14.06
CA SER A 34 -0.88 2.82 15.48
C SER A 34 0.61 3.10 15.73
N LYS A 35 1.01 3.15 17.01
CA LYS A 35 2.42 3.21 17.37
C LYS A 35 3.19 2.01 16.80
N ARG A 36 2.58 0.82 16.83
CA ARG A 36 3.13 -0.42 16.24
C ARG A 36 3.39 -0.25 14.74
N THR A 37 2.44 0.33 14.00
CA THR A 37 2.59 0.61 12.56
C THR A 37 3.84 1.47 12.29
N SER A 38 4.03 2.53 13.08
CA SER A 38 5.20 3.42 12.96
C SER A 38 6.52 2.72 13.34
N GLU A 39 6.50 1.89 14.39
CA GLU A 39 7.66 1.13 14.86
C GLU A 39 8.11 0.07 13.83
N LEU A 40 7.16 -0.67 13.24
CA LEU A 40 7.42 -1.63 12.15
C LEU A 40 8.02 -0.92 10.95
N GLY A 41 7.39 0.17 10.52
CA GLY A 41 7.88 0.99 9.42
C GLY A 41 9.30 1.51 9.67
N SER A 42 9.58 2.01 10.87
CA SER A 42 10.88 2.57 11.22
C SER A 42 11.97 1.51 11.36
N ARG A 43 11.62 0.31 11.84
CA ARG A 43 12.55 -0.81 12.02
C ARG A 43 13.08 -1.35 10.68
N HIS A 44 12.23 -1.40 9.67
CA HIS A 44 12.53 -2.08 8.40
C HIS A 44 12.83 -1.11 7.23
N SER A 45 12.73 0.20 7.45
CA SER A 45 13.02 1.19 6.41
C SER A 45 14.36 1.88 6.61
N PRO A 46 14.92 2.50 5.56
CA PRO A 46 16.12 3.33 5.69
C PRO A 46 15.92 4.47 6.68
N GLU A 47 16.93 4.76 7.50
CA GLU A 47 16.84 5.76 8.59
C GLU A 47 16.33 7.12 8.09
N PHE A 48 16.88 7.61 6.98
CA PHE A 48 16.61 8.93 6.40
C PHE A 48 15.45 8.96 5.39
N VAL A 49 14.65 7.89 5.29
CA VAL A 49 13.44 7.93 4.47
C VAL A 49 12.34 8.73 5.17
N CYS A 50 11.48 9.40 4.38
CA CYS A 50 10.44 10.24 4.92
C CYS A 50 9.37 9.43 5.69
N THR A 51 8.79 10.03 6.72
CA THR A 51 7.79 9.42 7.60
C THR A 51 6.64 8.74 6.86
N PRO A 52 6.07 9.29 5.76
CA PRO A 52 4.99 8.61 5.04
C PRO A 52 5.40 7.25 4.46
N PHE A 53 6.66 7.09 4.04
CA PHE A 53 7.18 5.79 3.59
C PHE A 53 7.13 4.77 4.72
N LYS A 54 7.61 5.17 5.92
CA LYS A 54 7.63 4.32 7.11
C LYS A 54 6.21 3.89 7.48
N MET A 55 5.29 4.84 7.52
CA MET A 55 3.89 4.56 7.87
C MET A 55 3.24 3.57 6.89
N THR A 56 3.42 3.79 5.57
CA THR A 56 2.82 2.92 4.56
C THR A 56 3.46 1.53 4.51
N LEU A 57 4.78 1.42 4.73
CA LEU A 57 5.46 0.13 4.88
C LEU A 57 4.93 -0.64 6.10
N GLY A 58 4.82 0.03 7.24
CA GLY A 58 4.27 -0.58 8.46
C GLY A 58 2.85 -1.08 8.27
N THR A 59 2.00 -0.32 7.57
CA THR A 59 0.65 -0.77 7.21
C THR A 59 0.68 -2.01 6.34
N PHE A 60 1.56 -2.09 5.34
CA PHE A 60 1.65 -3.27 4.48
C PHE A 60 2.11 -4.51 5.24
N ILE A 61 3.08 -4.40 6.15
CA ILE A 61 3.49 -5.50 7.02
C ILE A 61 2.29 -6.02 7.82
N GLU A 62 1.55 -5.12 8.49
CA GLU A 62 0.36 -5.50 9.27
C GLU A 62 -0.72 -6.16 8.42
N MET A 63 -0.96 -5.65 7.21
CA MET A 63 -2.00 -6.19 6.33
C MET A 63 -1.61 -7.53 5.69
N LEU A 64 -0.33 -7.72 5.37
CA LEU A 64 0.18 -9.02 4.91
C LEU A 64 0.05 -10.08 6.01
N ASP A 65 0.37 -9.73 7.26
CA ASP A 65 0.16 -10.60 8.43
C ASP A 65 -1.33 -10.98 8.62
N GLU A 66 -2.24 -10.11 8.19
CA GLU A 66 -3.69 -10.34 8.23
C GLU A 66 -4.24 -11.08 6.99
N GLY A 67 -3.37 -11.49 6.06
CA GLY A 67 -3.75 -12.28 4.89
C GLY A 67 -4.06 -11.46 3.63
N ALA A 68 -3.63 -10.20 3.56
CA ALA A 68 -3.60 -9.48 2.28
C ALA A 68 -2.68 -10.20 1.28
N THR A 69 -3.09 -10.25 0.02
CA THR A 69 -2.32 -10.89 -1.07
C THR A 69 -2.05 -9.92 -2.22
N GLU A 70 -2.73 -8.78 -2.26
CA GLU A 70 -2.48 -7.71 -3.21
C GLU A 70 -2.29 -6.38 -2.48
N LEU A 71 -1.23 -5.65 -2.83
CA LEU A 71 -0.88 -4.36 -2.21
C LEU A 71 -1.01 -3.25 -3.24
N GLY A 72 -2.00 -2.36 -3.06
CA GLY A 72 -2.21 -1.19 -3.90
C GLY A 72 -1.44 0.02 -3.37
N MET A 73 -0.55 0.59 -4.17
CA MET A 73 0.14 1.84 -3.84
C MET A 73 0.25 2.75 -5.04
N GLY A 74 0.12 4.05 -4.76
CA GLY A 74 0.48 5.07 -5.74
C GLY A 74 1.96 5.01 -6.09
N GLY A 75 2.29 5.25 -7.36
CA GLY A 75 3.66 5.21 -7.84
C GLY A 75 3.81 5.84 -9.23
N GLY A 76 5.03 5.87 -9.76
CA GLY A 76 5.31 6.40 -11.11
C GLY A 76 5.97 7.78 -11.10
N ASN A 77 5.69 8.61 -12.12
CA ASN A 77 6.20 9.98 -12.27
C ASN A 77 5.59 10.95 -11.25
N ALA A 78 5.75 10.66 -9.96
CA ALA A 78 5.40 11.57 -8.89
C ALA A 78 6.55 12.54 -8.62
N TYR A 79 6.22 13.74 -8.17
CA TYR A 79 7.17 14.85 -7.95
C TYR A 79 8.17 14.64 -6.79
N CYS A 80 8.11 13.52 -6.08
CA CYS A 80 8.83 13.25 -4.82
C CYS A 80 9.34 11.80 -4.78
N ARG A 81 10.03 11.41 -3.70
CA ARG A 81 10.38 10.02 -3.35
C ARG A 81 9.18 9.05 -3.39
N PHE A 82 7.95 9.58 -3.31
CA PHE A 82 6.71 8.80 -3.46
C PHE A 82 6.70 7.92 -4.73
N GLY A 83 7.29 8.37 -5.84
CA GLY A 83 7.38 7.57 -7.07
C GLY A 83 8.11 6.24 -6.89
N TYR A 84 9.00 6.17 -5.90
CA TYR A 84 9.81 5.01 -5.53
C TYR A 84 9.29 4.25 -4.31
N TYR A 85 8.12 4.58 -3.76
CA TYR A 85 7.60 3.85 -2.60
C TYR A 85 7.35 2.39 -2.93
N TRP A 86 6.58 2.12 -4.01
CA TRP A 86 6.21 0.76 -4.36
C TRP A 86 7.39 -0.19 -4.64
N PRO A 87 8.44 0.17 -5.43
CA PRO A 87 9.52 -0.77 -5.70
C PRO A 87 10.38 -1.01 -4.45
N VAL A 88 10.64 0.04 -3.66
CA VAL A 88 11.48 -0.09 -2.46
C VAL A 88 10.74 -0.86 -1.37
N GLN A 89 9.45 -0.62 -1.18
CA GLN A 89 8.63 -1.40 -0.25
C GLN A 89 8.54 -2.85 -0.68
N LYS A 90 8.37 -3.13 -1.98
CA LYS A 90 8.37 -4.49 -2.50
C LYS A 90 9.64 -5.26 -2.11
N LEU A 91 10.81 -4.68 -2.38
CA LEU A 91 12.09 -5.30 -2.03
C LEU A 91 12.21 -5.56 -0.53
N ILE A 92 11.87 -4.58 0.31
CA ILE A 92 11.91 -4.74 1.77
C ILE A 92 10.97 -5.87 2.23
N LEU A 93 9.76 -5.97 1.67
CA LEU A 93 8.81 -7.00 2.05
C LEU A 93 9.26 -8.40 1.60
N GLU A 94 9.85 -8.52 0.41
CA GLU A 94 10.46 -9.77 -0.07
C GLU A 94 11.64 -10.18 0.86
N ASP A 95 12.51 -9.23 1.23
CA ASP A 95 13.62 -9.47 2.18
C ASP A 95 13.15 -9.90 3.58
N LEU A 96 11.92 -9.53 3.98
CA LEU A 96 11.28 -9.95 5.22
C LEU A 96 10.64 -11.35 5.14
N GLY A 97 10.66 -12.00 3.97
CA GLY A 97 10.12 -13.35 3.75
C GLY A 97 8.65 -13.37 3.33
N TYR A 98 8.09 -12.24 2.87
CA TYR A 98 6.78 -12.25 2.24
C TYR A 98 6.92 -12.65 0.77
N ASP A 99 6.70 -13.93 0.45
CA ASP A 99 6.92 -14.44 -0.91
C ASP A 99 5.67 -14.43 -1.80
N ASN A 100 4.48 -14.33 -1.20
CA ASN A 100 3.20 -14.57 -1.86
C ASN A 100 2.29 -13.34 -1.86
N PHE A 101 2.78 -12.22 -2.40
CA PHE A 101 1.96 -11.02 -2.61
C PHE A 101 2.20 -10.41 -3.99
N ARG A 102 1.17 -9.74 -4.52
CA ARG A 102 1.25 -8.97 -5.77
C ARG A 102 1.20 -7.49 -5.46
N TYR A 103 2.22 -6.77 -5.91
CA TYR A 103 2.22 -5.32 -5.85
C TYR A 103 1.45 -4.72 -7.05
N ILE A 104 0.46 -3.88 -6.76
CA ILE A 104 -0.35 -3.15 -7.75
C ILE A 104 0.03 -1.68 -7.71
N MET A 105 0.61 -1.20 -8.81
CA MET A 105 0.89 0.22 -8.99
C MET A 105 -0.39 0.94 -9.44
N LEU A 106 -0.83 1.92 -8.66
CA LEU A 106 -1.93 2.81 -8.99
C LEU A 106 -1.38 4.05 -9.72
N ASP A 107 -1.50 4.05 -11.05
CA ASP A 107 -1.05 5.15 -11.91
C ASP A 107 -2.14 6.22 -12.03
N PHE A 108 -2.00 7.31 -11.29
CA PHE A 108 -2.96 8.42 -11.28
C PHE A 108 -2.93 9.26 -12.57
N LEU A 109 -1.87 9.16 -13.39
CA LEU A 109 -1.81 9.86 -14.68
C LEU A 109 -2.66 9.14 -15.75
N HIS A 110 -2.93 7.85 -15.55
CA HIS A 110 -3.73 7.03 -16.46
C HIS A 110 -4.87 6.32 -15.71
N PRO A 111 -5.94 7.04 -15.32
CA PRO A 111 -7.02 6.51 -14.48
C PRO A 111 -7.73 5.28 -15.07
N LEU A 112 -7.79 5.15 -16.40
CA LEU A 112 -8.34 3.95 -17.06
C LEU A 112 -7.53 2.67 -16.78
N ARG A 113 -6.24 2.79 -16.45
CA ARG A 113 -5.41 1.64 -16.03
C ARG A 113 -5.79 1.17 -14.63
N ILE A 114 -6.06 2.12 -13.72
CA ILE A 114 -6.54 1.80 -12.37
C ILE A 114 -7.83 0.96 -12.44
N TRP A 115 -8.77 1.35 -13.31
CA TRP A 115 -10.00 0.59 -13.54
C TRP A 115 -9.75 -0.86 -13.99
N LYS A 116 -8.81 -1.09 -14.92
CA LYS A 116 -8.47 -2.43 -15.40
C LYS A 116 -7.83 -3.33 -14.34
N VAL A 117 -7.17 -2.75 -13.35
CA VAL A 117 -6.47 -3.51 -12.30
C VAL A 117 -7.39 -3.80 -11.12
N LEU A 118 -8.36 -2.92 -10.86
CA LEU A 118 -9.33 -3.08 -9.77
C LEU A 118 -10.56 -3.92 -10.15
N LYS A 119 -10.85 -4.09 -11.44
CA LYS A 119 -11.88 -5.00 -11.95
C LYS A 119 -11.35 -6.44 -12.07
#